data_AF-A0A3B4YVA8-F1
#
_entry.id   AF-A0A3B4YVA8-F1
#
_cell.length_a   1.000
_cell.length_b   1.000
_cell.length_c   1.000
_cell.angle_alpha   90.00
_cell.angle_beta   90.00
_cell.angle_gamma   90.00
#
_symmetry.space_group_name_H-M   'P 1'
#
loop_
_entity.id
_entity.type
_entity.pdbx_description
1 polymer ?
#
loop_
_entity_poly.entity_id
_entity_poly.type
_entity_poly.pdbx_seq_one_letter_code
_entity_poly.pdbx_strand_id
1 'polypeptide(L)' 'MPLKDPCQKQACAIQHCLQANKYNESKCEDVIREMRRCCQAQTGNSICCSGFKDSKPAEDKSNT' A
#
# COMPACT_ATOMS: atom_id res chain seq x y z
N MET A 1 -24.30 -4.20 -8.11
CA MET A 1 -22.90 -4.64 -7.98
C MET A 1 -22.27 -3.87 -6.83
N PRO A 2 -21.53 -4.50 -5.91
CA PRO A 2 -20.84 -3.76 -4.86
C PRO A 2 -19.88 -2.75 -5.50
N LEU A 3 -19.84 -1.51 -5.00
CA LEU A 3 -18.89 -0.51 -5.47
C LEU A 3 -17.47 -1.07 -5.29
N LYS A 4 -16.68 -1.01 -6.35
CA LYS A 4 -15.30 -1.47 -6.33
C LYS A 4 -14.49 -0.54 -5.44
N ASP A 5 -13.71 -1.11 -4.52
CA ASP A 5 -12.89 -0.30 -3.63
C ASP A 5 -11.86 0.49 -4.45
N PRO A 6 -11.71 1.82 -4.21
CA PRO A 6 -10.91 2.66 -5.08
C PRO A 6 -9.41 2.34 -5.06
N CYS A 7 -8.92 1.65 -4.02
CA CYS A 7 -7.53 1.21 -3.90
C CYS A 7 -7.37 -0.32 -4.07
N GLN A 8 -8.43 -1.02 -4.50
CA GLN A 8 -8.38 -2.46 -4.75
C GLN A 8 -7.30 -2.84 -5.78
N LYS A 9 -7.10 -2.01 -6.81
CA LYS A 9 -6.11 -2.28 -7.86
C LYS A 9 -4.69 -2.35 -7.28
N GLN A 10 -4.33 -1.39 -6.44
CA GLN A 10 -3.03 -1.30 -5.78
C GLN A 10 -2.88 -2.41 -4.75
N ALA A 11 -3.92 -2.71 -3.96
CA ALA A 11 -3.91 -3.82 -3.02
C ALA A 11 -3.65 -5.17 -3.73
N CYS A 12 -4.34 -5.43 -4.85
CA CYS A 12 -4.09 -6.63 -5.65
C CYS A 12 -2.67 -6.63 -6.24
N ALA A 13 -2.14 -5.49 -6.68
CA ALA A 13 -0.79 -5.41 -7.21
C ALA A 13 0.28 -5.75 -6.14
N ILE A 14 0.08 -5.32 -4.89
CA ILE A 14 0.95 -5.70 -3.76
C ILE A 14 0.94 -7.22 -3.58
N GLN A 15 -0.24 -7.85 -3.56
CA GLN A 15 -0.35 -9.30 -3.38
C GLN A 15 0.38 -10.08 -4.48
N HIS A 16 0.21 -9.67 -5.75
CA HIS A 16 0.94 -10.29 -6.86
C HIS A 16 2.45 -10.08 -6.74
N CYS A 17 2.89 -8.88 -6.38
CA CYS A 17 4.31 -8.59 -6.19
C CYS A 17 4.92 -9.46 -5.08
N LEU A 18 4.24 -9.57 -3.94
CA LEU A 18 4.69 -10.41 -2.82
C LEU A 18 4.78 -11.87 -3.25
N GLN A 19 3.75 -12.41 -3.92
CA GLN A 19 3.80 -13.79 -4.42
C GLN A 19 4.97 -14.03 -5.38
N ALA A 20 5.21 -13.11 -6.32
CA ALA A 20 6.32 -13.20 -7.28
C ALA A 20 7.70 -13.08 -6.60
N ASN A 21 7.80 -12.34 -5.50
CA ASN A 21 9.05 -12.04 -4.80
C ASN A 21 9.25 -12.85 -3.53
N LYS A 22 8.52 -13.96 -3.35
CA LYS A 22 8.59 -14.82 -2.15
C LYS A 22 8.36 -14.02 -0.86
N TYR A 23 7.40 -13.10 -0.91
CA TYR A 23 6.99 -12.20 0.17
C TYR A 23 8.09 -11.24 0.64
N ASN A 24 9.11 -11.00 -0.19
CA ASN A 24 10.10 -9.96 0.07
C ASN A 24 9.51 -8.57 -0.23
N GLU A 25 9.09 -7.87 0.83
CA GLU A 25 8.45 -6.56 0.76
C GLU A 25 9.34 -5.48 0.14
N SER A 26 10.65 -5.51 0.38
CA SER A 26 11.61 -4.53 -0.17
C SER A 26 11.61 -4.51 -1.70
N LYS A 27 11.26 -5.62 -2.35
CA LYS A 27 11.11 -5.69 -3.81
C LYS A 27 9.78 -5.12 -4.33
N CYS A 28 8.86 -4.80 -3.42
CA CYS A 28 7.51 -4.32 -3.71
C CYS A 28 7.28 -2.88 -3.25
N GLU A 29 8.32 -2.18 -2.80
CA GLU A 29 8.25 -0.82 -2.25
C GLU A 29 7.52 0.17 -3.17
N ASP A 30 7.73 0.06 -4.49
CA ASP A 30 7.08 0.94 -5.47
C ASP A 30 5.56 0.79 -5.44
N VAL A 31 5.07 -0.45 -5.46
CA VAL A 31 3.63 -0.76 -5.44
C VAL A 31 3.01 -0.39 -4.09
N ILE A 32 3.75 -0.58 -3.01
CA ILE A 32 3.33 -0.18 -1.66
C ILE A 32 3.25 1.35 -1.55
N ARG A 33 4.18 2.09 -2.18
CA ARG A 33 4.15 3.56 -2.26
C ARG A 33 2.94 4.04 -3.07
N GLU A 34 2.59 3.37 -4.15
CA GLU A 34 1.36 3.66 -4.91
C GLU A 34 0.10 3.43 -4.07
N MET A 35 0.05 2.36 -3.28
CA MET A 35 -1.05 2.10 -2.35
C MET A 35 -1.16 3.20 -1.30
N ARG A 36 -0.04 3.65 -0.71
CA ARG A 36 0.00 4.80 0.20
C ARG A 36 -0.57 6.07 -0.45
N ARG A 37 -0.15 6.37 -1.69
CA ARG A 37 -0.67 7.51 -2.46
C ARG A 37 -2.17 7.38 -2.71
N CYS A 38 -2.66 6.18 -3.05
CA CYS A 38 -4.08 5.93 -3.22
C CYS A 38 -4.85 6.22 -1.92
N CYS A 39 -4.34 5.74 -0.79
CA CYS A 39 -4.99 5.95 0.51
C CYS A 39 -4.99 7.40 0.97
N GLN A 40 -3.94 8.16 0.67
CA GLN A 40 -3.88 9.61 0.90
C GLN A 40 -4.90 10.35 0.03
N ALA A 41 -5.03 9.97 -1.24
CA ALA A 41 -5.97 10.61 -2.17
C ALA A 41 -7.45 10.32 -1.84
N GLN A 42 -7.73 9.15 -1.25
CA GLN A 42 -9.11 8.72 -0.96
C GLN A 42 -9.59 9.02 0.46
N THR A 43 -8.86 9.80 1.25
CA THR A 43 -9.22 10.25 2.62
C THR A 43 -9.78 9.14 3.52
N GLY A 44 -9.31 7.90 3.32
CA GLY A 44 -9.75 6.74 4.10
C GLY A 44 -11.08 6.08 3.68
N ASN A 45 -11.65 6.42 2.52
CA ASN A 45 -12.88 5.83 1.94
C ASN A 45 -12.65 4.47 1.23
N SER A 46 -11.60 3.76 1.63
CA SER A 46 -11.22 2.44 1.11
C SER A 46 -10.96 1.48 2.26
N ILE A 47 -11.56 0.29 2.19
CA ILE A 47 -11.28 -0.81 3.12
C ILE A 47 -9.85 -1.31 2.96
N CYS A 48 -9.31 -1.28 1.74
CA CYS A 48 -7.93 -1.67 1.46
C CYS A 48 -6.91 -0.73 2.13
N CYS A 49 -7.32 0.50 2.47
CA CYS A 49 -6.49 1.47 3.17
C CYS A 49 -6.46 1.31 4.69
N SER A 50 -7.24 0.40 5.28
CA SER A 50 -7.26 0.17 6.73
C SER A 50 -5.86 -0.12 7.30
N GLY A 51 -5.02 -0.90 6.60
CA GLY A 51 -3.64 -1.18 7.01
C GLY A 51 -2.61 -0.08 6.68
N PHE A 52 -3.02 1.02 6.04
CA PHE A 52 -2.14 2.10 5.58
C PHE A 52 -2.37 3.43 6.32
N LYS A 53 -3.38 3.52 7.19
CA LYS A 53 -3.80 4.75 7.87
C LYS A 53 -2.80 5.25 8.94
N ASP A 54 -1.95 4.37 9.47
CA ASP A 54 -1.02 4.70 10.58
C ASP A 54 0.44 4.92 10.15
N SER A 55 0.74 4.74 8.87
CA SER A 55 2.09 5.04 8.34
C SER A 55 2.22 6.53 8.07
N LYS A 56 2.42 7.36 9.11
CA LYS A 56 3.28 8.54 8.92
C LYS A 56 4.57 8.03 8.27
N PRO A 57 5.10 8.67 7.21
CA PRO A 57 6.40 8.29 6.69
C PRO A 57 7.35 8.33 7.89
N ALA A 58 7.86 7.16 8.28
CA ALA A 58 8.92 7.12 9.24
C ALA A 58 10.01 8.00 8.65
N GLU A 59 10.26 9.12 9.32
CA GLU A 59 11.51 9.84 9.16
C GLU A 59 12.62 8.80 9.17
N ASP A 60 13.39 8.82 8.09
CA ASP A 60 14.69 8.23 7.96
C ASP A 60 15.42 8.31 9.31
N LYS A 61 15.48 7.20 10.04
CA LYS A 61 16.53 7.00 11.05
C LYS A 61 17.61 6.13 10.43
N SER A 62 18.22 6.67 9.38
CA SER A 62 19.61 6.37 9.08
C SER A 62 20.48 7.10 10.11
N ASN A 63 21.35 6.32 10.77
CA ASN A 63 22.65 6.73 11.34
C ASN A 63 22.68 7.37 12.76
N THR A 64 23.04 6.58 13.79
CA THR A 64 24.39 6.56 14.38
C THR A 64 24.56 5.45 15.41
#